data_AF-K2BSU1-F1
#
_entry.id   AF-K2BSU1-F1
#
_cell.length_a   1.000
_cell.length_b   1.000
_cell.length_c   1.000
_cell.angle_alpha   90.00
_cell.angle_beta   90.00
_cell.angle_gamma   90.00
#
_symmetry.space_group_name_H-M   'P 1'
#
loop_
_entity.id
_entity.type
_entity.pdbx_description
1 polymer ?
#
loop_
_entity_poly.entity_id
_entity_poly.type
_entity_poly.pdbx_seq_one_letter_code
_entity_poly.pdbx_strand_id
1 'polypeptide(L)'
;MKRTSVVYLLATVFCLLTPFLAQANETILANLADKFGQIGHRDLENSYEFIFSGDFADIEYALNIANSNDMFVHFASVTARDDGKAAIIIRVSPKRTDASQKFTLFGNILRPGLITWKKGAVPPNMAVVTSIETDFGSSVSLQGLTLKSSLIFSHLFPMIERTNELKSPFFSRGSYTDTESGRVMDFTILCQW
;
A
#
# COMPACT_ATOMS: atom_id res chain seq x y z
N MET A 1 -12.35 -30.00 40.51
CA MET A 1 -10.98 -29.81 40.00
C MET A 1 -10.89 -29.98 38.47
N LYS A 2 -11.58 -29.16 37.65
CA LYS A 2 -11.50 -29.23 36.17
C LYS A 2 -11.14 -27.89 35.48
N ARG A 3 -11.06 -26.78 36.22
CA ARG A 3 -10.80 -25.44 35.65
C ARG A 3 -9.32 -25.10 35.49
N THR A 4 -8.43 -25.75 36.24
CA THR A 4 -6.99 -25.46 36.21
C THR A 4 -6.31 -25.96 34.94
N SER A 5 -6.72 -27.12 34.41
CA SER A 5 -6.11 -27.73 33.22
C SER A 5 -6.28 -26.90 31.93
N VAL A 6 -7.36 -26.12 31.81
CA VAL A 6 -7.65 -25.30 30.63
C VAL A 6 -6.78 -24.04 30.61
N VAL A 7 -6.49 -23.46 31.78
CA VAL A 7 -5.65 -22.25 31.90
C VAL A 7 -4.19 -22.54 31.56
N TYR A 8 -3.66 -23.69 32.00
CA TYR A 8 -2.30 -24.10 31.65
C TYR A 8 -2.12 -24.43 30.15
N LEU A 9 -3.16 -24.96 29.50
CA LEU A 9 -3.15 -25.25 28.06
C LEU A 9 -3.14 -23.95 27.22
N LEU A 10 -3.93 -22.95 27.61
CA LEU A 10 -3.95 -21.64 26.97
C LEU A 10 -2.64 -20.87 27.16
N ALA A 11 -2.04 -20.92 28.35
CA ALA A 11 -0.76 -20.28 28.62
C ALA A 11 0.42 -20.92 27.85
N THR A 12 0.41 -22.25 27.67
CA THR A 12 1.43 -22.94 26.87
C THR A 12 1.30 -22.68 25.38
N VAL A 13 0.08 -22.61 24.84
CA VAL A 13 -0.15 -22.20 23.43
C VAL A 13 0.29 -20.75 23.19
N PHE A 14 0.02 -19.85 24.12
CA PHE A 14 0.43 -18.44 24.02
C PHE A 14 1.96 -18.27 24.07
N CYS A 15 2.66 -19.02 24.93
CA CYS A 15 4.14 -19.00 25.00
C CYS A 15 4.83 -19.68 23.81
N LEU A 16 4.15 -20.58 23.09
CA LEU A 16 4.72 -21.26 21.93
C LEU A 16 4.51 -20.50 20.62
N LEU A 17 3.48 -19.66 20.50
CA LEU A 17 3.19 -18.92 19.25
C LEU A 17 4.03 -17.64 19.10
N THR A 18 4.46 -17.02 20.20
CA THR A 18 5.28 -15.80 20.16
C THR A 18 6.64 -15.97 19.47
N PRO A 19 7.43 -17.05 19.67
CA PRO A 19 8.71 -17.21 18.98
C PRO A 19 8.55 -17.40 17.46
N PHE A 20 7.48 -18.06 16.99
CA PHE A 20 7.24 -18.26 15.56
C PHE A 20 6.90 -16.96 14.83
N LEU A 21 6.08 -16.10 15.45
CA LEU A 21 5.74 -14.79 14.87
C LEU A 21 6.96 -13.86 14.81
N ALA A 22 7.79 -13.86 15.86
CA ALA A 22 9.04 -13.11 15.87
C ALA A 22 10.00 -13.59 14.76
N GLN A 23 10.16 -14.91 14.60
CA GLN A 23 11.02 -15.49 13.58
C GLN A 23 10.53 -15.20 12.14
N ALA A 24 9.22 -15.31 11.90
CA ALA A 24 8.63 -14.98 10.59
C ALA A 24 8.85 -13.51 10.23
N ASN A 25 8.67 -12.61 11.21
CA ASN A 25 8.95 -11.19 11.04
C ASN A 25 10.43 -10.90 10.74
N GLU A 26 11.37 -11.51 11.47
CA GLU A 26 12.81 -11.36 11.21
C GLU A 26 13.20 -11.86 9.82
N THR A 27 12.60 -12.96 9.36
CA THR A 27 12.83 -13.51 8.02
C THR A 27 12.35 -12.55 6.93
N ILE A 28 11.15 -11.98 7.09
CA ILE A 28 10.63 -10.96 6.15
C ILE A 28 11.55 -9.74 6.13
N LEU A 29 11.96 -9.25 7.30
CA LEU A 29 12.85 -8.10 7.42
C LEU A 29 14.18 -8.34 6.71
N ALA A 30 14.80 -9.50 6.93
CA ALA A 30 16.08 -9.87 6.30
C ALA A 30 15.96 -9.94 4.77
N ASN A 31 14.91 -10.57 4.25
CA ASN A 31 14.69 -10.69 2.80
C ASN A 31 14.37 -9.35 2.13
N LEU A 32 13.59 -8.49 2.80
CA LEU A 32 13.36 -7.13 2.31
C LEU A 32 14.65 -6.31 2.34
N ALA A 33 15.45 -6.43 3.40
CA ALA A 33 16.71 -5.71 3.53
C ALA A 33 17.76 -6.13 2.50
N ASP A 34 17.81 -7.42 2.14
CA ASP A 34 18.71 -7.93 1.10
C ASP A 34 18.45 -7.26 -0.26
N LYS A 35 17.17 -7.09 -0.62
CA LYS A 35 16.77 -6.47 -1.89
C LYS A 35 16.74 -4.94 -1.87
N PHE A 36 16.21 -4.34 -0.82
CA PHE A 36 15.89 -2.90 -0.76
C PHE A 36 16.81 -2.10 0.17
N GLY A 37 17.76 -2.76 0.83
CA GLY A 37 18.71 -2.13 1.73
C GLY A 37 18.09 -1.79 3.08
N GLN A 38 18.04 -0.50 3.42
CA GLN A 38 17.55 -0.08 4.73
C GLN A 38 16.02 -0.18 4.81
N ILE A 39 15.54 -0.98 5.77
CA ILE A 39 14.12 -1.12 6.09
C ILE A 39 13.84 -0.50 7.46
N GLY A 40 12.95 0.49 7.49
CA GLY A 40 12.32 0.92 8.74
C GLY A 40 11.31 -0.14 9.17
N HIS A 41 11.36 -0.56 10.43
CA HIS A 41 10.49 -1.61 10.96
C HIS A 41 9.80 -1.13 12.23
N ARG A 42 8.50 -1.39 12.34
CA ARG A 42 7.70 -1.07 13.52
C ARG A 42 6.87 -2.27 13.93
N ASP A 43 6.96 -2.61 15.22
CA ASP A 43 6.05 -3.53 15.87
C ASP A 43 4.79 -2.74 16.31
N LEU A 44 3.63 -3.18 15.84
CA LEU A 44 2.33 -2.64 16.22
C LEU A 44 1.57 -3.76 16.94
N GLU A 45 0.60 -3.38 17.79
CA GLU A 45 -0.09 -4.30 18.71
C GLU A 45 -0.54 -5.64 18.10
N ASN A 46 -0.91 -5.67 16.81
CA ASN A 46 -1.35 -6.89 16.10
C ASN A 46 -0.75 -7.06 14.70
N SER A 47 0.31 -6.32 14.36
CA SER A 47 0.87 -6.32 13.01
C SER A 47 2.28 -5.78 12.98
N TYR A 48 3.06 -6.13 11.97
CA TYR A 48 4.35 -5.49 11.71
C TYR A 48 4.25 -4.60 10.49
N GLU A 49 4.95 -3.48 10.54
CA GLU A 49 5.03 -2.54 9.42
C GLU A 49 6.48 -2.41 8.94
N PHE A 50 6.64 -2.46 7.63
CA PHE A 50 7.90 -2.26 6.93
C PHE A 50 7.81 -1.02 6.06
N ILE A 51 8.78 -0.11 6.20
CA ILE A 51 8.88 1.15 5.49
C ILE A 51 10.21 1.17 4.75
N PHE A 52 10.17 1.35 3.43
CA PHE A 52 11.38 1.37 2.62
C PHE A 52 11.17 2.17 1.34
N SER A 53 12.22 2.27 0.52
CA SER A 53 12.14 2.91 -0.80
C SER A 53 12.57 1.92 -1.87
N GLY A 54 11.89 1.94 -3.01
CA GLY A 54 12.18 1.02 -4.11
C GLY A 54 11.62 1.51 -5.44
N ASP A 55 11.91 0.77 -6.50
CA ASP A 55 11.35 1.05 -7.82
C ASP A 55 9.93 0.50 -7.94
N PHE A 56 9.07 1.17 -8.71
CA PHE A 56 7.68 0.75 -8.90
C PHE A 56 7.56 -0.67 -9.45
N ALA A 57 8.53 -1.11 -10.25
CA ALA A 57 8.55 -2.46 -10.84
C ALA A 57 8.79 -3.57 -9.80
N ASP A 58 9.41 -3.25 -8.65
CA ASP A 58 9.76 -4.23 -7.62
C ASP A 58 8.66 -4.39 -6.55
N ILE A 59 7.54 -3.66 -6.64
CA ILE A 59 6.52 -3.63 -5.59
C ILE A 59 5.78 -4.96 -5.46
N GLU A 60 5.42 -5.59 -6.58
CA GLU A 60 4.83 -6.94 -6.55
C GLU A 60 5.78 -7.95 -5.88
N TYR A 61 7.07 -7.86 -6.18
CA TYR A 61 8.08 -8.71 -5.57
C TYR A 61 8.18 -8.47 -4.04
N ALA A 62 8.16 -7.21 -3.61
CA ALA A 62 8.18 -6.87 -2.19
C ALA A 62 6.97 -7.44 -1.42
N LEU A 63 5.77 -7.38 -2.03
CA LEU A 63 4.56 -7.96 -1.45
C LEU A 63 4.65 -9.48 -1.31
N ASN A 64 5.23 -10.15 -2.31
CA ASN A 64 5.45 -11.58 -2.26
C ASN A 64 6.48 -11.98 -1.18
N ILE A 65 7.55 -11.19 -0.98
CA ILE A 65 8.49 -11.42 0.14
C ILE A 65 7.79 -11.27 1.49
N ALA A 66 6.98 -10.21 1.64
CA ALA A 66 6.31 -9.89 2.89
C ALA A 66 5.19 -10.89 3.24
N ASN A 67 4.67 -11.62 2.25
CA ASN A 67 3.62 -12.60 2.43
C ASN A 67 4.19 -14.01 2.60
N SER A 68 4.10 -14.56 3.82
CA SER A 68 4.61 -15.87 4.20
C SER A 68 3.49 -16.78 4.73
N ASN A 69 3.85 -18.01 5.13
CA ASN A 69 2.89 -18.97 5.69
C ASN A 69 2.31 -18.54 7.05
N ASP A 70 3.06 -17.74 7.81
CA ASP A 70 2.72 -17.32 9.17
C ASP A 70 2.29 -15.85 9.25
N MET A 71 2.66 -15.05 8.26
CA MET A 71 2.41 -13.61 8.22
C MET A 71 1.87 -13.21 6.85
N PHE A 72 0.70 -12.59 6.83
CA PHE A 72 -0.03 -12.23 5.62
C PHE A 72 -0.10 -10.72 5.46
N VAL A 73 0.13 -10.24 4.24
CA VAL A 73 -0.06 -8.83 3.92
C VAL A 73 -1.54 -8.48 4.02
N HIS A 74 -1.83 -7.36 4.66
CA HIS A 74 -3.19 -6.83 4.78
C HIS A 74 -3.26 -5.34 4.46
N PHE A 75 -2.13 -4.68 4.20
CA PHE A 75 -2.10 -3.29 3.76
C PHE A 75 -0.83 -3.00 2.96
N ALA A 76 -0.98 -2.19 1.92
CA ALA A 76 0.12 -1.59 1.18
C ALA A 76 -0.19 -0.11 0.86
N SER A 77 0.80 0.75 1.01
CA SER A 77 0.77 2.14 0.55
C SER A 77 2.04 2.44 -0.26
N VAL A 78 1.85 3.08 -1.40
CA VAL A 78 2.92 3.42 -2.34
C VAL A 78 2.80 4.88 -2.68
N THR A 79 3.79 5.67 -2.25
CA THR A 79 3.82 7.12 -2.44
C THR A 79 4.96 7.50 -3.38
N ALA A 80 4.67 8.32 -4.39
CA ALA A 80 5.68 8.82 -5.32
C ALA A 80 6.65 9.78 -4.64
N ARG A 81 7.93 9.68 -5.00
CA ARG A 81 9.00 10.59 -4.58
C ARG A 81 9.55 11.38 -5.77
N ASP A 82 10.13 12.53 -5.49
CA ASP A 82 10.70 13.39 -6.53
C ASP A 82 11.97 12.80 -7.20
N ASP A 83 12.64 11.87 -6.53
CA ASP A 83 13.79 11.11 -7.05
C ASP A 83 13.41 9.99 -8.05
N GLY A 84 12.10 9.83 -8.34
CA GLY A 84 11.59 8.83 -9.27
C GLY A 84 11.36 7.45 -8.65
N LYS A 85 11.68 7.26 -7.36
CA LYS A 85 11.37 6.05 -6.60
C LYS A 85 10.01 6.15 -5.91
N ALA A 86 9.57 5.03 -5.34
CA ALA A 86 8.42 4.98 -4.45
C ALA A 86 8.87 4.84 -2.99
N ALA A 87 8.20 5.56 -2.09
CA ALA A 87 8.17 5.21 -0.67
C ALA A 87 7.08 4.17 -0.47
N ILE A 88 7.43 3.04 0.15
CA ILE A 88 6.58 1.86 0.25
C ILE A 88 6.36 1.55 1.72
N ILE A 89 5.11 1.32 2.08
CA ILE A 89 4.69 0.82 3.39
C ILE A 89 3.94 -0.49 3.17
N ILE A 90 4.38 -1.56 3.83
CA ILE A 90 3.68 -2.85 3.85
C ILE A 90 3.37 -3.19 5.30
N ARG A 91 2.13 -3.62 5.58
CA ARG A 91 1.77 -4.20 6.88
C ARG A 91 1.38 -5.65 6.73
N VAL A 92 1.89 -6.45 7.67
CA VAL A 92 1.65 -7.88 7.76
C VAL A 92 1.07 -8.25 9.11
N SER A 93 0.24 -9.28 9.17
CA SER A 93 -0.32 -9.80 10.42
C SER A 93 -0.50 -11.32 10.32
N PRO A 94 -0.62 -12.04 11.44
CA PRO A 94 -0.91 -13.48 11.40
C PRO A 94 -2.33 -13.81 10.93
N LYS A 95 -3.21 -12.80 10.80
CA LYS A 95 -4.56 -12.98 10.29
C LYS A 95 -4.51 -13.25 8.79
N ARG A 96 -4.99 -14.43 8.37
CA ARG A 96 -5.11 -14.80 6.96
C ARG A 96 -5.97 -13.81 6.18
N THR A 97 -5.53 -13.51 4.97
CA THR A 97 -6.20 -12.65 3.99
C THR A 97 -6.09 -13.27 2.60
N ASP A 98 -6.96 -12.85 1.67
CA ASP A 98 -6.87 -13.20 0.25
C ASP A 98 -6.08 -12.15 -0.56
N ALA A 99 -5.24 -11.36 0.12
CA ALA A 99 -4.53 -10.22 -0.49
C ALA A 99 -3.61 -10.65 -1.63
N SER A 100 -2.99 -11.83 -1.52
CA SER A 100 -2.05 -12.36 -2.52
C SER A 100 -2.66 -12.54 -3.90
N GLN A 101 -3.99 -12.74 -4.00
CA GLN A 101 -4.70 -12.83 -5.28
C GLN A 101 -4.69 -11.51 -6.07
N LYS A 102 -4.37 -10.39 -5.40
CA LYS A 102 -4.41 -9.04 -5.96
C LYS A 102 -3.03 -8.40 -6.10
N PHE A 103 -1.95 -9.08 -5.71
CA PHE A 103 -0.59 -8.49 -5.77
C PHE A 103 -0.17 -8.13 -7.19
N THR A 104 -0.44 -8.99 -8.17
CA THR A 104 -0.14 -8.69 -9.58
C THR A 104 -0.97 -7.53 -10.11
N LEU A 105 -2.28 -7.48 -9.79
CA LEU A 105 -3.16 -6.36 -10.18
C LEU A 105 -2.64 -5.05 -9.55
N PHE A 106 -2.30 -5.08 -8.27
CA PHE A 106 -1.72 -3.94 -7.56
C PHE A 106 -0.38 -3.53 -8.17
N GLY A 107 0.51 -4.48 -8.46
CA GLY A 107 1.77 -4.23 -9.15
C GLY A 107 1.56 -3.56 -10.51
N ASN A 108 0.56 -4.01 -11.28
CA ASN A 108 0.21 -3.45 -12.57
C ASN A 108 -0.22 -1.99 -12.48
N ILE A 109 -1.18 -1.65 -11.60
CA ILE A 109 -1.68 -0.26 -11.48
C ILE A 109 -0.60 0.74 -11.06
N LEU A 110 0.44 0.27 -10.38
CA LEU A 110 1.55 1.10 -9.93
C LEU A 110 2.58 1.37 -11.03
N ARG A 111 2.58 0.59 -12.12
CA ARG A 111 3.57 0.73 -13.20
C ARG A 111 3.52 2.13 -13.80
N PRO A 112 4.69 2.80 -13.96
CA PRO A 112 4.75 4.08 -14.64
C PRO A 112 4.13 3.99 -16.04
N GLY A 113 3.24 4.92 -16.37
CA GLY A 113 2.60 5.02 -17.69
C GLY A 113 1.12 4.62 -17.71
N LEU A 114 0.62 3.85 -16.74
CA LEU A 114 -0.83 3.61 -16.61
C LEU A 114 -1.55 4.79 -15.96
N ILE A 115 -0.92 5.33 -14.92
CA ILE A 115 -1.31 6.55 -14.23
C ILE A 115 -0.14 7.52 -14.22
N THR A 116 -0.45 8.81 -14.17
CA THR A 116 0.59 9.83 -14.06
C THR A 116 0.94 10.06 -12.61
N TRP A 117 2.07 9.53 -12.17
CA TRP A 117 2.62 9.82 -10.85
C TRP A 117 3.15 11.26 -10.78
N LYS A 118 3.01 11.90 -9.61
CA LYS A 118 3.58 13.22 -9.35
C LYS A 118 5.11 13.13 -9.44
N LYS A 119 5.69 14.05 -10.20
CA LYS A 119 7.14 14.28 -10.25
C LYS A 119 7.38 15.79 -10.26
N GLY A 120 8.00 16.34 -9.21
CA GLY A 120 8.22 17.78 -9.11
C GLY A 120 6.91 18.57 -8.99
N ALA A 121 6.81 19.69 -9.71
CA ALA A 121 5.66 20.58 -9.67
C ALA A 121 4.39 19.97 -10.30
N VAL A 122 3.22 20.41 -9.85
CA VAL A 122 1.93 19.92 -10.38
C VAL A 122 1.72 20.48 -11.79
N PRO A 123 1.54 19.63 -12.81
CA PRO A 123 1.34 20.09 -14.19
C PRO A 123 -0.03 20.78 -14.37
N PRO A 124 -0.13 21.83 -15.20
CA PRO A 124 -1.37 22.61 -15.36
C PRO A 124 -2.47 21.93 -16.17
N ASN A 125 -2.14 20.86 -16.88
CA ASN A 125 -3.00 20.16 -17.82
C ASN A 125 -3.23 18.69 -17.43
N MET A 126 -2.87 18.28 -16.21
CA MET A 126 -3.06 16.90 -15.77
C MET A 126 -3.35 16.80 -14.27
N ALA A 127 -4.17 15.82 -13.89
CA ALA A 127 -4.26 15.34 -12.53
C ALA A 127 -3.19 14.27 -12.29
N VAL A 128 -2.40 14.40 -11.24
CA VAL A 128 -1.30 13.48 -10.92
C VAL A 128 -1.58 12.73 -9.63
N VAL A 129 -1.20 11.46 -9.58
CA VAL A 129 -1.32 10.59 -8.41
C VAL A 129 -0.09 10.75 -7.53
N THR A 130 -0.30 10.96 -6.24
CA THR A 130 0.77 11.04 -5.23
C THR A 130 0.93 9.75 -4.46
N SER A 131 -0.17 9.05 -4.19
CA SER A 131 -0.16 7.81 -3.43
C SER A 131 -1.29 6.88 -3.86
N ILE A 132 -1.01 5.57 -3.78
CA ILE A 132 -2.02 4.52 -3.92
C ILE A 132 -1.94 3.61 -2.71
N GLU A 133 -3.10 3.34 -2.11
CA GLU A 133 -3.20 2.57 -0.88
C GLU A 133 -4.31 1.54 -0.99
N THR A 134 -4.10 0.38 -0.37
CA THR A 134 -5.13 -0.64 -0.25
C THR A 134 -4.93 -1.50 0.99
N ASP A 135 -6.04 -1.92 1.58
CA ASP A 135 -6.11 -3.00 2.56
C ASP A 135 -6.37 -4.37 1.91
N PHE A 136 -6.32 -4.42 0.57
CA PHE A 136 -6.69 -5.56 -0.26
C PHE A 136 -8.13 -6.06 -0.06
N GLY A 137 -9.00 -5.23 0.52
CA GLY A 137 -10.45 -5.42 0.60
C GLY A 137 -11.12 -5.26 -0.75
N SER A 138 -12.27 -4.59 -0.80
CA SER A 138 -12.99 -4.33 -2.05
C SER A 138 -12.46 -3.13 -2.84
N SER A 139 -11.72 -2.23 -2.18
CA SER A 139 -11.35 -0.95 -2.77
C SER A 139 -9.85 -0.63 -2.73
N VAL A 140 -9.46 0.25 -3.65
CA VAL A 140 -8.15 0.89 -3.71
C VAL A 140 -8.37 2.40 -3.64
N SER A 141 -7.57 3.08 -2.81
CA SER A 141 -7.60 4.52 -2.64
C SER A 141 -6.46 5.15 -3.43
N LEU A 142 -6.76 6.11 -4.29
CA LEU A 142 -5.80 6.90 -5.04
C LEU A 142 -5.86 8.33 -4.54
N GLN A 143 -4.73 8.86 -4.07
CA GLN A 143 -4.59 10.26 -3.67
C GLN A 143 -3.78 11.00 -4.73
N GLY A 144 -4.07 12.27 -4.94
CA GLY A 144 -3.39 13.05 -5.96
C GLY A 144 -3.58 14.55 -5.86
N LEU A 145 -2.97 15.25 -6.81
CA LEU A 145 -2.99 16.70 -6.93
C LEU A 145 -3.39 17.14 -8.34
N THR A 146 -4.10 18.27 -8.45
CA THR A 146 -4.40 18.91 -9.73
C THR A 146 -4.54 20.43 -9.58
N LEU A 147 -4.24 21.19 -10.64
CA LEU A 147 -4.59 22.62 -10.71
C LEU A 147 -6.04 22.85 -11.19
N LYS A 148 -6.68 21.81 -11.76
CA LYS A 148 -8.05 21.88 -12.29
C LYS A 148 -8.80 20.59 -11.96
N SER A 149 -9.86 20.69 -11.16
CA SER A 149 -10.66 19.54 -10.72
C SER A 149 -11.31 18.77 -11.86
N SER A 150 -11.70 19.44 -12.95
CA SER A 150 -12.28 18.81 -14.13
C SER A 150 -11.37 17.74 -14.76
N LEU A 151 -10.05 17.86 -14.61
CA LEU A 151 -9.08 16.91 -15.15
C LEU A 151 -9.14 15.54 -14.47
N ILE A 152 -9.68 15.46 -13.25
CA ILE A 152 -9.92 14.19 -12.58
C ILE A 152 -10.91 13.36 -13.41
N PHE A 153 -12.01 13.98 -13.83
CA PHE A 153 -13.08 13.32 -14.57
C PHE A 153 -12.74 13.16 -16.06
N SER A 154 -12.11 14.16 -16.68
CA SER A 154 -11.86 14.14 -18.13
C SER A 154 -10.58 13.40 -18.55
N HIS A 155 -9.62 13.20 -17.63
CA HIS A 155 -8.38 12.50 -17.93
C HIS A 155 -8.14 11.29 -17.02
N LEU A 156 -8.10 11.51 -15.70
CA LEU A 156 -7.66 10.47 -14.77
C LEU A 156 -8.65 9.30 -14.72
N PHE A 157 -9.95 9.55 -14.65
CA PHE A 157 -10.98 8.49 -14.66
C PHE A 157 -10.88 7.63 -15.93
N PRO A 158 -10.89 8.19 -17.16
CA PRO A 158 -10.68 7.42 -18.37
C PRO A 158 -9.35 6.65 -18.42
N MET A 159 -8.28 7.17 -17.80
CA MET A 159 -7.00 6.45 -17.71
C MET A 159 -7.11 5.22 -16.81
N ILE A 160 -7.73 5.38 -15.63
CA ILE A 160 -7.96 4.28 -14.68
C ILE A 160 -8.80 3.18 -15.35
N GLU A 161 -9.94 3.55 -15.94
CA GLU A 161 -10.88 2.60 -16.55
C GLU A 161 -10.26 1.83 -17.73
N ARG A 162 -9.32 2.44 -18.47
CA ARG A 162 -8.63 1.78 -19.59
C ARG A 162 -7.76 0.61 -19.15
N THR A 163 -7.28 0.60 -17.91
CA THR A 163 -6.41 -0.47 -17.41
C THR A 163 -7.16 -1.79 -17.22
N ASN A 164 -8.48 -1.74 -16.99
CA ASN A 164 -9.32 -2.86 -16.54
C ASN A 164 -8.88 -3.52 -15.22
N GLU A 165 -7.88 -2.97 -14.54
CA GLU A 165 -7.39 -3.40 -13.22
C GLU A 165 -8.18 -2.77 -12.07
N LEU A 166 -8.84 -1.65 -12.34
CA LEU A 166 -9.67 -0.89 -11.41
C LEU A 166 -10.96 -0.45 -12.09
N LYS A 167 -12.04 -0.42 -11.31
CA LYS A 167 -13.39 -0.13 -11.78
C LYS A 167 -14.05 0.96 -10.96
N SER A 168 -15.05 1.60 -11.57
CA SER A 168 -15.95 2.54 -10.90
C SER A 168 -15.22 3.61 -10.10
N PRO A 169 -14.32 4.41 -10.72
CA PRO A 169 -13.62 5.48 -10.01
C PRO A 169 -14.64 6.47 -9.43
N PHE A 170 -14.55 6.69 -8.13
CA PHE A 170 -15.45 7.56 -7.37
C PHE A 170 -14.64 8.66 -6.68
N PHE A 171 -14.96 9.92 -6.99
CA PHE A 171 -14.37 11.06 -6.31
C PHE A 171 -14.92 11.14 -4.88
N SER A 172 -14.09 10.83 -3.89
CA SER A 172 -14.50 10.76 -2.49
C SER A 172 -14.42 12.12 -1.79
N ARG A 173 -13.30 12.83 -1.95
CA ARG A 173 -13.06 14.14 -1.33
C ARG A 173 -11.99 14.90 -2.07
N GLY A 174 -11.96 16.21 -1.85
CA GLY A 174 -10.81 17.04 -2.16
C GLY A 174 -10.84 18.35 -1.41
N SER A 175 -9.66 18.94 -1.24
CA SER A 175 -9.44 20.20 -0.57
C SER A 175 -8.58 21.11 -1.45
N TYR A 176 -8.72 22.42 -1.28
CA TYR A 176 -7.96 23.41 -2.04
C TYR A 176 -6.99 24.12 -1.12
N THR A 177 -5.76 24.28 -1.60
CA THR A 177 -4.72 25.06 -0.93
C THR A 177 -4.14 26.05 -1.94
N ASP A 178 -4.03 27.31 -1.53
CA ASP A 178 -3.38 28.34 -2.34
C ASP A 178 -1.86 28.21 -2.21
N THR A 179 -1.16 28.17 -3.34
CA THR A 179 0.30 28.09 -3.44
C THR A 179 0.82 29.18 -4.35
N GLU A 180 2.14 29.41 -4.37
CA GLU A 180 2.78 30.36 -5.29
C GLU A 180 2.51 30.02 -6.77
N SER A 181 2.28 28.75 -7.09
CA SER A 181 1.98 28.26 -8.44
C SER A 181 0.49 28.33 -8.80
N GLY A 182 -0.36 28.85 -7.89
CA GLY A 182 -1.80 28.91 -8.02
C GLY A 182 -2.53 28.00 -7.03
N ARG A 183 -3.85 27.88 -7.22
CA ARG A 183 -4.71 27.06 -6.37
C ARG A 183 -4.56 25.58 -6.74
N VAL A 184 -3.99 24.79 -5.82
CA VAL A 184 -3.82 23.35 -5.97
C VAL A 184 -4.96 22.65 -5.25
N MET A 185 -5.52 21.63 -5.87
CA MET A 185 -6.48 20.72 -5.25
C MET A 185 -5.79 19.40 -4.90
N ASP A 186 -5.84 19.01 -3.64
CA ASP A 186 -5.65 17.60 -3.25
C ASP A 186 -6.96 16.83 -3.41
N PHE A 187 -6.88 15.59 -3.88
CA PHE A 187 -8.04 14.75 -4.07
C PHE A 187 -7.82 13.32 -3.60
N THR A 188 -8.92 12.64 -3.31
CA THR A 188 -8.97 11.20 -3.06
C THR A 188 -10.04 10.57 -3.96
N ILE A 189 -9.65 9.52 -4.66
CA ILE A 189 -10.51 8.69 -5.51
C ILE A 189 -10.53 7.29 -4.90
N LEU A 190 -11.72 6.68 -4.84
CA LEU A 190 -11.88 5.28 -4.48
C LEU A 190 -12.22 4.51 -5.75
N CYS A 191 -11.54 3.40 -5.95
CA CYS A 191 -11.78 2.45 -7.04
C CYS A 191 -12.13 1.09 -6.46
N GLN A 192 -12.92 0.30 -7.18
CA GLN A 192 -13.07 -1.13 -6.92
C GLN A 192 -12.00 -1.91 -7.69
N TRP A 193 -11.63 -3.10 -7.21
CA TRP A 193 -10.84 -4.07 -7.98
C TRP A 193 -11.60 -4.59 -9.23
#